data_AF-E1X5S0-F1
#
_entry.id   AF-E1X5S0-F1
#
_cell.length_a   1.000
_cell.length_b   1.000
_cell.length_c   1.000
_cell.angle_alpha   90.00
_cell.angle_beta   90.00
_cell.angle_gamma   90.00
#
_symmetry.space_group_name_H-M   'P 1'
#
loop_
_entity.id
_entity.type
_entity.pdbx_description
1 polymer ?
#
loop_
_entity_poly.entity_id
_entity_poly.type
_entity_poly.pdbx_seq_one_letter_code
_entity_poly.pdbx_strand_id
1 'polypeptide(L)'
;MKHITLLLFLLLPNLASANKLTRVSIPERDLLNLEFERQAALIVERLGSGDIVGNGGGLIEQNFMSAYYNIQSAIQVCLNSYGCVDTEQERLLLREINQVYIEKINQERPILFVSEDIAGDFFKSEDDQTARVAKTGFSPETKIFVNLEEATLIANNIPAMLGILVHELGHQAGVASHSFLDQLGAKVRNLWEDNLSIYRIEMKREELDVQLFASELNYTTSKIQYTYKDETKSINPLIFNKIECGDDEIVYGFNLSNGHWDRPHQVQTRTRVRLNFWIDIYCQAIDGEIRSEQRDLNLTFNFNSFNRNRPILRTIRARIN
;
A
#
# COMPACT_ATOMS: atom_id res chain seq x y z
N MET A 1 10.03 -49.79 -25.66
CA MET A 1 9.13 -49.58 -24.49
C MET A 1 9.85 -48.86 -23.33
N LYS A 2 10.35 -47.63 -23.53
CA LYS A 2 11.06 -46.86 -22.48
C LYS A 2 10.66 -45.36 -22.38
N HIS A 3 9.62 -44.92 -23.09
CA HIS A 3 9.21 -43.51 -23.13
C HIS A 3 7.83 -43.22 -22.50
N ILE A 4 7.14 -44.21 -21.95
CA ILE A 4 5.80 -44.02 -21.36
C ILE A 4 5.88 -43.65 -19.86
N THR A 5 6.99 -43.94 -19.18
CA THR A 5 7.13 -43.74 -17.73
C THR A 5 7.45 -42.30 -17.32
N LEU A 6 7.86 -41.42 -18.24
CA LEU A 6 8.23 -40.04 -17.90
C LEU A 6 7.03 -39.06 -17.91
N LEU A 7 5.91 -39.42 -18.52
CA LEU A 7 4.72 -38.55 -18.60
C LEU A 7 3.82 -38.65 -17.35
N LEU A 8 3.89 -39.74 -16.59
CA LEU A 8 3.04 -39.94 -15.41
C LEU A 8 3.44 -39.04 -14.22
N PHE A 9 4.72 -38.66 -14.11
CA PHE A 9 5.19 -37.73 -13.07
C PHE A 9 4.83 -36.26 -13.34
N LEU A 10 4.48 -35.90 -14.58
CA LEU A 10 3.96 -34.58 -14.95
C LEU A 10 2.43 -34.47 -14.79
N LEU A 11 1.75 -35.60 -14.53
CA LEU A 11 0.30 -35.69 -14.29
C LEU A 11 -0.06 -35.84 -12.81
N LEU A 12 0.91 -35.67 -11.90
CA LEU A 12 0.67 -35.34 -10.50
C LEU A 12 0.83 -33.83 -10.21
N PRO A 13 0.38 -32.87 -11.05
CA PRO A 13 0.41 -31.49 -10.64
C PRO A 13 -0.72 -31.31 -9.62
N ASN A 14 -0.39 -30.68 -8.50
CA ASN A 14 -1.36 -29.94 -7.71
C ASN A 14 -2.46 -30.77 -7.03
N LEU A 15 -2.08 -31.81 -6.28
CA LEU A 15 -2.64 -31.93 -4.91
C LEU A 15 -1.99 -30.84 -4.03
N ALA A 16 -1.97 -29.60 -4.52
CA ALA A 16 -1.75 -28.44 -3.69
C ALA A 16 -2.97 -28.46 -2.76
N SER A 17 -2.73 -28.63 -1.46
CA SER A 17 -3.74 -28.40 -0.44
C SER A 17 -4.42 -27.09 -0.79
N ALA A 18 -5.63 -27.15 -1.35
CA ALA A 18 -6.42 -25.96 -1.57
C ALA A 18 -6.61 -25.38 -0.18
N ASN A 19 -5.93 -24.28 0.12
CA ASN A 19 -6.00 -23.65 1.42
C ASN A 19 -7.45 -23.30 1.64
N LYS A 20 -8.12 -24.09 2.48
CA LYS A 20 -9.56 -23.97 2.65
C LYS A 20 -9.81 -22.73 3.47
N LEU A 21 -10.71 -21.87 2.99
CA LEU A 21 -11.24 -20.77 3.77
C LEU A 21 -11.93 -21.35 5.01
N THR A 22 -11.36 -21.08 6.19
CA THR A 22 -11.92 -21.46 7.49
C THR A 22 -12.32 -20.19 8.21
N ARG A 23 -13.58 -20.14 8.67
CA ARG A 23 -14.12 -19.03 9.45
C ARG A 23 -14.34 -19.45 10.89
N VAL A 24 -14.06 -18.53 11.80
CA VAL A 24 -14.33 -18.69 13.23
C VAL A 24 -15.83 -18.50 13.47
N SER A 25 -16.44 -19.36 14.29
CA SER A 25 -17.85 -19.17 14.68
C SER A 25 -18.02 -17.90 15.52
N ILE A 26 -19.22 -17.29 15.55
CA ILE A 26 -19.44 -16.07 16.35
C ILE A 26 -19.06 -16.25 17.83
N PRO A 27 -19.51 -17.33 18.54
CA PRO A 27 -19.15 -17.52 19.95
C PRO A 27 -17.64 -17.67 20.17
N GLU A 28 -16.95 -18.32 19.23
CA GLU A 28 -15.50 -18.49 19.28
C GLU A 28 -14.76 -17.18 18.97
N ARG A 29 -15.27 -16.34 18.06
CA ARG A 29 -14.74 -14.99 17.83
C ARG A 29 -14.82 -14.14 19.08
N ASP A 30 -15.95 -14.16 19.79
CA ASP A 30 -16.14 -13.40 21.02
C ASP A 30 -15.14 -13.82 22.10
N LEU A 31 -14.91 -15.14 22.24
CA LEU A 31 -13.92 -15.68 23.15
C LEU A 31 -12.49 -15.25 22.78
N LEU A 32 -12.11 -15.39 21.52
CA LEU A 32 -10.78 -15.00 21.02
C LEU A 32 -10.54 -13.49 21.13
N ASN A 33 -11.57 -12.67 20.89
CA ASN A 33 -11.49 -11.22 21.08
C ASN A 33 -11.28 -10.86 22.56
N LEU A 34 -12.02 -11.49 23.48
CA LEU A 34 -11.84 -11.25 24.91
C LEU A 34 -10.43 -11.60 25.38
N GLU A 35 -9.89 -12.73 24.90
CA GLU A 35 -8.51 -13.12 25.19
C GLU A 35 -7.50 -12.13 24.61
N PHE A 36 -7.67 -11.75 23.34
CA PHE A 36 -6.83 -10.78 22.66
C PHE A 36 -6.84 -9.43 23.38
N GLU A 37 -8.02 -8.91 23.75
CA GLU A 37 -8.17 -7.65 24.47
C GLU A 37 -7.48 -7.70 25.84
N ARG A 38 -7.56 -8.82 26.56
CA ARG A 38 -6.85 -8.99 27.84
C ARG A 38 -5.34 -8.89 27.67
N GLN A 39 -4.78 -9.50 26.62
CA GLN A 39 -3.35 -9.43 26.32
C GLN A 39 -2.95 -8.02 25.85
N ALA A 40 -3.76 -7.42 24.97
CA ALA A 40 -3.51 -6.10 24.39
C ALA A 40 -3.65 -4.95 25.40
N ALA A 41 -4.50 -5.09 26.43
CA ALA A 41 -4.75 -4.05 27.43
C ALA A 41 -3.47 -3.53 28.10
N LEU A 42 -2.52 -4.43 28.41
CA LEU A 42 -1.23 -4.07 29.03
C LEU A 42 -0.38 -3.19 28.11
N ILE A 43 -0.41 -3.45 26.80
CA ILE A 43 0.31 -2.66 25.79
C ILE A 43 -0.38 -1.31 25.61
N VAL A 44 -1.71 -1.31 25.49
CA VAL A 44 -2.50 -0.08 25.31
C VAL A 44 -2.39 0.84 26.52
N GLU A 45 -2.36 0.32 27.74
CA GLU A 45 -2.16 1.11 28.96
C GLU A 45 -0.78 1.81 28.96
N ARG A 46 0.27 1.08 28.59
CA ARG A 46 1.64 1.63 28.48
C ARG A 46 1.74 2.72 27.43
N LEU A 47 1.16 2.51 26.25
CA LEU A 47 1.19 3.45 25.12
C LEU A 47 0.19 4.61 25.25
N GLY A 48 -0.92 4.42 25.98
CA GLY A 48 -1.97 5.41 26.18
C GLY A 48 -1.63 6.50 27.20
N SER A 49 -0.59 6.29 28.01
CA SER A 49 -0.16 7.22 29.07
C SER A 49 0.59 8.47 28.56
N GLY A 50 0.86 8.54 27.26
CA GLY A 50 1.39 9.72 26.62
C GLY A 50 2.01 9.33 25.30
N ASP A 51 1.64 10.03 24.22
CA ASP A 51 2.61 10.27 23.16
C ASP A 51 3.93 10.61 23.86
N ILE A 52 4.97 9.82 23.65
CA ILE A 52 6.31 10.18 24.12
C ILE A 52 6.58 11.55 23.51
N VAL A 53 6.38 12.60 24.32
CA VAL A 53 6.30 13.98 23.86
C VAL A 53 7.62 14.32 23.17
N GLY A 54 7.56 14.60 21.86
CA GLY A 54 8.69 15.18 21.12
C GLY A 54 9.46 14.24 20.18
N ASN A 55 9.05 12.99 19.96
CA ASN A 55 9.64 12.17 18.90
C ASN A 55 8.93 12.42 17.55
N GLY A 56 9.70 12.68 16.48
CA GLY A 56 9.16 12.75 15.12
C GLY A 56 8.62 11.40 14.66
N GLY A 57 7.69 11.38 13.70
CA GLY A 57 7.13 10.13 13.17
C GLY A 57 8.19 9.29 12.46
N GLY A 58 8.30 8.00 12.81
CA GLY A 58 9.22 7.08 12.16
C GLY A 58 8.77 6.68 10.74
N LEU A 59 9.74 6.26 9.92
CA LEU A 59 9.52 5.91 8.52
C LEU A 59 8.58 4.70 8.37
N ILE A 60 8.71 3.71 9.27
CA ILE A 60 7.90 2.50 9.27
C ILE A 60 6.44 2.85 9.51
N GLU A 61 6.18 3.72 10.50
CA GLU A 61 4.84 4.16 10.87
C GLU A 61 4.18 4.93 9.73
N GLN A 62 4.93 5.84 9.10
CA GLN A 62 4.45 6.57 7.94
C GLN A 62 4.13 5.63 6.76
N ASN A 63 4.99 4.64 6.50
CA ASN A 63 4.80 3.71 5.39
C ASN A 63 3.65 2.72 5.63
N PHE A 64 3.47 2.22 6.86
CA PHE A 64 2.30 1.40 7.22
C PHE A 64 1.01 2.19 7.16
N MET A 65 1.00 3.44 7.63
CA MET A 65 -0.17 4.30 7.50
C MET A 65 -0.47 4.62 6.03
N SER A 66 0.57 4.85 5.22
CA SER A 66 0.41 4.98 3.76
C SER A 66 -0.21 3.72 3.16
N ALA A 67 0.32 2.53 3.47
CA ALA A 67 -0.27 1.26 3.04
C ALA A 67 -1.73 1.12 3.49
N TYR A 68 -2.05 1.47 4.74
CA TYR A 68 -3.40 1.43 5.29
C TYR A 68 -4.39 2.27 4.48
N TYR A 69 -4.04 3.52 4.19
CA TYR A 69 -4.88 4.40 3.36
C TYR A 69 -4.93 3.98 1.87
N ASN A 70 -4.09 3.04 1.44
CA ASN A 70 -4.10 2.48 0.11
C ASN A 70 -4.93 1.18 -0.01
N ILE A 71 -5.38 0.59 1.10
CA ILE A 71 -6.07 -0.73 1.12
C ILE A 71 -7.27 -0.76 0.17
N GLN A 72 -8.17 0.22 0.26
CA GLN A 72 -9.36 0.24 -0.59
C GLN A 72 -9.00 0.28 -2.08
N SER A 73 -8.02 1.09 -2.46
CA SER A 73 -7.53 1.15 -3.84
C SER A 73 -6.91 -0.19 -4.26
N ALA A 74 -6.07 -0.79 -3.42
CA ALA A 74 -5.41 -2.06 -3.70
C ALA A 74 -6.42 -3.21 -3.88
N ILE A 75 -7.42 -3.29 -3.00
CA ILE A 75 -8.50 -4.28 -3.10
C ILE A 75 -9.31 -4.06 -4.38
N GLN A 76 -9.68 -2.81 -4.69
CA GLN A 76 -10.48 -2.52 -5.89
C GLN A 76 -9.72 -2.90 -7.17
N VAL A 77 -8.42 -2.58 -7.25
CA VAL A 77 -7.56 -2.99 -8.36
C VAL A 77 -7.52 -4.50 -8.48
N CYS A 78 -7.31 -5.23 -7.38
CA CYS A 78 -7.32 -6.69 -7.38
C CYS A 78 -8.68 -7.25 -7.84
N LEU A 79 -9.80 -6.73 -7.34
CA LEU A 79 -11.15 -7.17 -7.72
C LEU A 79 -11.47 -6.98 -9.21
N ASN A 80 -10.89 -5.96 -9.85
CA ASN A 80 -11.10 -5.66 -11.26
C ASN A 80 -10.07 -6.31 -12.19
N SER A 81 -8.93 -6.74 -11.66
CA SER A 81 -7.83 -7.30 -12.45
C SER A 81 -8.04 -8.79 -12.71
N TYR A 82 -7.84 -9.19 -13.96
CA TYR A 82 -7.85 -10.60 -14.32
C TYR A 82 -6.71 -11.33 -13.61
N GLY A 83 -7.02 -12.45 -12.95
CA GLY A 83 -6.03 -13.32 -12.31
C GLY A 83 -5.61 -12.93 -10.88
N CYS A 84 -6.14 -11.85 -10.30
CA CYS A 84 -5.93 -11.61 -8.86
C CYS A 84 -6.82 -12.52 -8.01
N VAL A 85 -8.10 -12.63 -8.39
CA VAL A 85 -9.13 -13.36 -7.67
C VAL A 85 -9.66 -14.47 -8.56
N ASP A 86 -9.43 -15.73 -8.17
CA ASP A 86 -9.74 -16.90 -8.99
C ASP A 86 -11.10 -17.51 -8.64
N THR A 87 -11.60 -17.22 -7.42
CA THR A 87 -12.83 -17.80 -6.91
C THR A 87 -13.81 -16.74 -6.41
N GLU A 88 -15.11 -17.05 -6.45
CA GLU A 88 -16.13 -16.17 -5.86
C GLU A 88 -15.93 -16.00 -4.35
N GLN A 89 -15.37 -17.02 -3.67
CA GLN A 89 -15.08 -16.95 -2.23
C GLN A 89 -14.02 -15.90 -1.90
N GLU A 90 -12.92 -15.86 -2.65
CA GLU A 90 -11.90 -14.81 -2.52
C GLU A 90 -12.48 -13.42 -2.83
N ARG A 91 -13.33 -13.31 -3.86
CA ARG A 91 -14.00 -12.06 -4.25
C ARG A 91 -14.88 -11.51 -3.13
N LEU A 92 -15.72 -12.37 -2.56
CA LEU A 92 -16.59 -12.01 -1.44
C LEU A 92 -15.77 -11.62 -0.22
N LEU A 93 -14.71 -12.38 0.11
CA LEU A 93 -13.84 -12.03 1.23
C LEU A 93 -13.15 -10.68 1.05
N LEU A 94 -12.62 -10.37 -0.14
CA LEU A 94 -12.01 -9.05 -0.38
C LEU A 94 -13.01 -7.90 -0.21
N ARG A 95 -14.28 -8.11 -0.60
CA ARG A 95 -15.35 -7.13 -0.34
C ARG A 95 -15.64 -6.98 1.15
N GLU A 96 -15.68 -8.07 1.89
CA GLU A 96 -15.83 -8.06 3.36
C GLU A 96 -14.65 -7.35 4.03
N ILE A 97 -13.41 -7.63 3.62
CA ILE A 97 -12.20 -6.95 4.11
C ILE A 97 -12.30 -5.45 3.86
N ASN A 98 -12.73 -5.03 2.66
CA ASN A 98 -12.93 -3.62 2.34
C ASN A 98 -14.05 -3.00 3.21
N GLN A 99 -15.10 -3.74 3.51
CA GLN A 99 -16.17 -3.29 4.41
C GLN A 99 -15.65 -3.09 5.85
N VAL A 100 -14.84 -4.02 6.37
CA VAL A 100 -14.16 -3.87 7.67
C VAL A 100 -13.26 -2.62 7.68
N TYR A 101 -12.50 -2.37 6.61
CA TYR A 101 -11.71 -1.15 6.49
C TYR A 101 -12.57 0.12 6.55
N ILE A 102 -13.72 0.14 5.85
CA ILE A 102 -14.66 1.27 5.86
C ILE A 102 -15.22 1.52 7.27
N GLU A 103 -15.58 0.46 8.00
CA GLU A 103 -16.08 0.55 9.39
C GLU A 103 -15.04 1.19 10.32
N LYS A 104 -13.75 0.98 10.04
CA LYS A 104 -12.61 1.48 10.82
C LYS A 104 -12.15 2.88 10.44
N ILE A 105 -12.73 3.53 9.42
CA ILE A 105 -12.20 4.78 8.88
C ILE A 105 -12.16 5.92 9.92
N ASN A 106 -13.08 5.89 10.89
CA ASN A 106 -13.16 6.89 11.97
C ASN A 106 -12.48 6.43 13.27
N GLN A 107 -11.87 5.25 13.27
CA GLN A 107 -11.20 4.74 14.46
C GLN A 107 -9.95 5.57 14.75
N GLU A 108 -9.83 6.06 15.98
CA GLU A 108 -8.62 6.72 16.43
C GLU A 108 -7.48 5.69 16.55
N ARG A 109 -6.39 5.91 15.81
CA ARG A 109 -5.20 5.04 15.78
C ARG A 109 -5.56 3.57 15.46
N PRO A 110 -6.00 3.27 14.23
CA PRO A 110 -6.38 1.91 13.83
C PRO A 110 -5.18 0.94 13.82
N ILE A 111 -3.96 1.49 13.76
CA ILE A 111 -2.70 0.77 13.88
C ILE A 111 -1.94 1.29 15.11
N LEU A 112 -1.39 0.36 15.91
CA LEU A 112 -0.47 0.64 17.00
C LEU A 112 0.89 0.03 16.71
N PHE A 113 1.92 0.85 16.76
CA PHE A 113 3.30 0.43 16.58
C PHE A 113 3.92 0.17 17.94
N VAL A 114 4.51 -1.00 18.13
CA VAL A 114 4.97 -1.47 19.43
C VAL A 114 6.35 -2.08 19.29
N SER A 115 7.29 -1.68 20.16
CA SER A 115 8.58 -2.37 20.28
C SER A 115 8.45 -3.66 21.08
N GLU A 116 9.32 -4.63 20.82
CA GLU A 116 9.38 -5.89 21.55
C GLU A 116 9.59 -5.68 23.06
N ASP A 117 10.31 -4.63 23.46
CA ASP A 117 10.53 -4.26 24.86
C ASP A 117 9.22 -4.06 25.63
N ILE A 118 8.21 -3.50 24.95
CA ILE A 118 6.88 -3.23 25.49
C ILE A 118 5.97 -4.45 25.31
N ALA A 119 6.05 -5.10 24.16
CA ALA A 119 5.17 -6.18 23.74
C ALA A 119 5.46 -7.52 24.43
N GLY A 120 6.71 -7.77 24.83
CA GLY A 120 7.15 -9.09 25.31
C GLY A 120 6.86 -10.17 24.27
N ASP A 121 6.20 -11.25 24.68
CA ASP A 121 5.85 -12.37 23.80
C ASP A 121 4.52 -12.18 23.05
N PHE A 122 3.91 -10.98 23.08
CA PHE A 122 2.60 -10.73 22.46
C PHE A 122 2.52 -11.11 20.96
N PHE A 123 3.60 -10.92 20.21
CA PHE A 123 3.67 -11.23 18.77
C PHE A 123 4.05 -12.69 18.46
N LYS A 124 4.28 -13.51 19.49
CA LYS A 124 4.54 -14.94 19.33
C LYS A 124 3.25 -15.73 19.50
N SER A 125 3.21 -16.91 18.90
CA SER A 125 2.15 -17.90 19.11
C SER A 125 2.70 -19.09 19.87
N GLU A 126 1.84 -19.86 20.53
CA GLU A 126 2.27 -21.08 21.22
C GLU A 126 2.91 -22.09 20.23
N ASP A 127 2.33 -22.17 19.03
CA ASP A 127 2.74 -23.12 17.97
C ASP A 127 3.94 -22.62 17.13
N ASP A 128 4.18 -21.31 17.08
CA ASP A 128 5.27 -20.68 16.34
C ASP A 128 5.92 -19.59 17.19
N GLN A 129 7.14 -19.88 17.65
CA GLN A 129 7.96 -19.02 18.50
C GLN A 129 8.61 -17.86 17.73
N THR A 130 8.46 -17.81 16.40
CA THR A 130 8.88 -16.65 15.61
C THR A 130 7.89 -15.50 15.81
N ALA A 131 8.42 -14.30 16.02
CA ALA A 131 7.61 -13.11 16.14
C ALA A 131 6.93 -12.81 14.80
N ARG A 132 5.65 -12.44 14.84
CA ARG A 132 4.90 -11.96 13.67
C ARG A 132 5.07 -10.45 13.51
N VAL A 133 5.05 -9.99 12.26
CA VAL A 133 5.13 -8.55 11.93
C VAL A 133 3.90 -7.79 12.43
N ALA A 134 2.71 -8.40 12.36
CA ALA A 134 1.48 -7.80 12.85
C ALA A 134 0.60 -8.84 13.55
N LYS A 135 -0.34 -8.35 14.37
CA LYS A 135 -1.34 -9.17 15.07
C LYS A 135 -2.59 -8.34 15.35
N THR A 136 -3.75 -8.96 15.22
CA THR A 136 -5.06 -8.36 15.52
C THR A 136 -6.04 -9.36 16.14
N GLY A 137 -7.15 -8.85 16.68
CA GLY A 137 -8.33 -9.66 17.03
C GLY A 137 -9.26 -9.90 15.83
N PHE A 138 -10.35 -10.62 16.07
CA PHE A 138 -11.38 -10.98 15.11
C PHE A 138 -12.57 -10.00 15.10
N SER A 139 -12.34 -8.72 15.40
CA SER A 139 -13.39 -7.68 15.41
C SER A 139 -12.92 -6.40 14.70
N PRO A 140 -13.79 -5.72 13.92
CA PRO A 140 -13.48 -4.43 13.33
C PRO A 140 -13.04 -3.38 14.36
N GLU A 141 -13.51 -3.46 15.60
CA GLU A 141 -13.13 -2.49 16.66
C GLU A 141 -11.68 -2.68 17.16
N THR A 142 -11.08 -3.85 16.94
CA THR A 142 -9.73 -4.14 17.44
C THR A 142 -8.67 -3.39 16.62
N LYS A 143 -7.62 -2.92 17.29
CA LYS A 143 -6.48 -2.27 16.64
C LYS A 143 -5.55 -3.32 16.03
N ILE A 144 -4.89 -2.97 14.93
CA ILE A 144 -3.82 -3.77 14.35
C ILE A 144 -2.53 -3.38 15.06
N PHE A 145 -1.86 -4.34 15.70
CA PHE A 145 -0.57 -4.12 16.34
C PHE A 145 0.53 -4.49 15.37
N VAL A 146 1.56 -3.65 15.25
CA VAL A 146 2.73 -3.86 14.39
C VAL A 146 3.98 -3.93 15.27
N ASN A 147 4.72 -5.02 15.13
CA ASN A 147 6.03 -5.21 15.75
C ASN A 147 7.06 -4.35 14.99
N LEU A 148 7.64 -3.36 15.67
CA LEU A 148 8.57 -2.41 15.06
C LEU A 148 9.87 -3.07 14.59
N GLU A 149 10.39 -4.03 15.37
CA GLU A 149 11.63 -4.75 15.10
C GLU A 149 11.49 -5.61 13.85
N GLU A 150 10.42 -6.40 13.76
CA GLU A 150 10.13 -7.22 12.57
C GLU A 150 9.78 -6.37 11.35
N ALA A 151 9.07 -5.24 11.55
CA ALA A 151 8.72 -4.32 10.47
C ALA A 151 9.95 -3.63 9.83
N THR A 152 11.10 -3.55 10.51
CA THR A 152 12.32 -2.97 9.93
C THR A 152 12.77 -3.67 8.65
N LEU A 153 12.53 -4.99 8.55
CA LEU A 153 12.89 -5.81 7.40
C LEU A 153 12.14 -5.41 6.11
N ILE A 154 10.98 -4.79 6.27
CA ILE A 154 10.10 -4.35 5.19
C ILE A 154 9.88 -2.85 5.19
N ALA A 155 10.72 -2.07 5.91
CA ALA A 155 10.49 -0.64 6.15
C ALA A 155 10.17 0.17 4.88
N ASN A 156 10.74 -0.22 3.73
CA ASN A 156 10.53 0.45 2.43
C ASN A 156 9.65 -0.34 1.44
N ASN A 157 9.01 -1.42 1.87
CA ASN A 157 8.20 -2.29 1.02
C ASN A 157 6.70 -2.12 1.33
N ILE A 158 6.11 -1.03 0.81
CA ILE A 158 4.67 -0.74 0.91
C ILE A 158 3.81 -1.91 0.39
N PRO A 159 4.13 -2.58 -0.74
CA PRO A 159 3.38 -3.76 -1.16
C PRO A 159 3.33 -4.87 -0.10
N ALA A 160 4.44 -5.17 0.56
CA ALA A 160 4.46 -6.16 1.64
C ALA A 160 3.57 -5.72 2.82
N MET A 161 3.63 -4.44 3.21
CA MET A 161 2.75 -3.88 4.25
C MET A 161 1.27 -3.98 3.87
N LEU A 162 0.92 -3.74 2.60
CA LEU A 162 -0.45 -3.94 2.08
C LEU A 162 -0.89 -5.40 2.24
N GLY A 163 -0.03 -6.35 1.87
CA GLY A 163 -0.32 -7.78 2.03
C GLY A 163 -0.58 -8.16 3.49
N ILE A 164 0.23 -7.64 4.43
CA ILE A 164 0.05 -7.83 5.88
C ILE A 164 -1.26 -7.21 6.33
N LEU A 165 -1.58 -5.98 5.93
CA LEU A 165 -2.81 -5.33 6.37
C LEU A 165 -4.07 -6.03 5.83
N VAL A 166 -4.04 -6.54 4.60
CA VAL A 166 -5.12 -7.39 4.05
C VAL A 166 -5.27 -8.67 4.87
N HIS A 167 -4.16 -9.26 5.32
CA HIS A 167 -4.19 -10.43 6.22
C HIS A 167 -4.88 -10.09 7.54
N GLU A 168 -4.42 -9.05 8.25
CA GLU A 168 -4.99 -8.66 9.54
C GLU A 168 -6.48 -8.28 9.43
N LEU A 169 -6.86 -7.49 8.41
CA LEU A 169 -8.27 -7.18 8.16
C LEU A 169 -9.10 -8.42 7.82
N GLY A 170 -8.49 -9.44 7.22
CA GLY A 170 -9.11 -10.76 6.98
C GLY A 170 -9.46 -11.48 8.28
N HIS A 171 -8.60 -11.41 9.30
CA HIS A 171 -8.93 -11.88 10.65
C HIS A 171 -10.11 -11.12 11.25
N GLN A 172 -10.12 -9.79 11.10
CA GLN A 172 -11.23 -8.96 11.57
C GLN A 172 -12.56 -9.27 10.84
N ALA A 173 -12.49 -9.75 9.59
CA ALA A 173 -13.62 -10.30 8.83
C ALA A 173 -14.03 -11.74 9.27
N GLY A 174 -13.35 -12.33 10.26
CA GLY A 174 -13.68 -13.62 10.86
C GLY A 174 -12.98 -14.83 10.24
N VAL A 175 -11.92 -14.63 9.44
CA VAL A 175 -11.18 -15.73 8.81
C VAL A 175 -10.07 -16.22 9.73
N ALA A 176 -10.03 -17.52 10.02
CA ALA A 176 -9.03 -18.15 10.88
C ALA A 176 -7.75 -18.58 10.15
N SER A 177 -7.85 -18.82 8.84
CA SER A 177 -6.79 -19.48 8.07
C SER A 177 -5.68 -18.52 7.66
N HIS A 178 -4.56 -18.52 8.40
CA HIS A 178 -3.36 -17.73 8.05
C HIS A 178 -2.92 -17.99 6.61
N SER A 179 -2.77 -19.26 6.23
CA SER A 179 -2.31 -19.66 4.90
C SER A 179 -3.17 -19.13 3.75
N PHE A 180 -4.49 -19.01 3.96
CA PHE A 180 -5.41 -18.44 2.98
C PHE A 180 -5.25 -16.92 2.89
N LEU A 181 -5.16 -16.27 4.05
CA LEU A 181 -4.97 -14.82 4.15
C LEU A 181 -3.62 -14.37 3.60
N ASP A 182 -2.55 -15.16 3.80
CA ASP A 182 -1.23 -14.93 3.22
C ASP A 182 -1.26 -15.01 1.69
N GLN A 183 -1.96 -16.00 1.14
CA GLN A 183 -2.14 -16.12 -0.31
C GLN A 183 -2.94 -14.96 -0.87
N LEU A 184 -4.03 -14.56 -0.20
CA LEU A 184 -4.84 -13.44 -0.63
C LEU A 184 -4.07 -12.11 -0.54
N GLY A 185 -3.34 -11.88 0.54
CA GLY A 185 -2.44 -10.74 0.71
C GLY A 185 -1.33 -10.71 -0.35
N ALA A 186 -0.76 -11.87 -0.69
CA ALA A 186 0.20 -12.01 -1.77
C ALA A 186 -0.39 -11.70 -3.15
N LYS A 187 -1.64 -12.05 -3.42
CA LYS A 187 -2.33 -11.68 -4.65
C LYS A 187 -2.52 -10.16 -4.75
N VAL A 188 -3.03 -9.54 -3.68
CA VAL A 188 -3.21 -8.07 -3.65
C VAL A 188 -1.88 -7.33 -3.80
N ARG A 189 -0.82 -7.74 -3.09
CA ARG A 189 0.49 -7.08 -3.20
C ARG A 189 1.11 -7.23 -4.59
N ASN A 190 1.01 -8.40 -5.22
CA ASN A 190 1.62 -8.63 -6.54
C ASN A 190 0.94 -7.75 -7.58
N LEU A 191 -0.39 -7.65 -7.56
CA LEU A 191 -1.11 -6.72 -8.43
C LEU A 191 -0.74 -5.27 -8.14
N TRP A 192 -0.51 -4.91 -6.88
CA TRP A 192 -0.03 -3.58 -6.55
C TRP A 192 1.37 -3.30 -7.13
N GLU A 193 2.28 -4.27 -7.02
CA GLU A 193 3.64 -4.21 -7.59
C GLU A 193 3.61 -4.12 -9.12
N ASP A 194 2.75 -4.89 -9.80
CA ASP A 194 2.62 -4.86 -11.26
C ASP A 194 2.14 -3.49 -11.79
N ASN A 195 1.39 -2.75 -10.97
CA ASN A 195 0.89 -1.40 -11.28
C ASN A 195 1.83 -0.29 -10.75
N LEU A 196 2.95 -0.65 -10.12
CA LEU A 196 3.93 0.28 -9.59
C LEU A 196 5.10 0.45 -10.57
N SER A 197 5.21 1.65 -11.15
CA SER A 197 6.37 2.07 -11.94
C SER A 197 7.33 2.90 -11.10
N ILE A 198 8.62 2.54 -11.08
CA ILE A 198 9.66 3.29 -10.39
C ILE A 198 10.62 3.91 -11.40
N TYR A 199 10.68 5.23 -11.44
CA TYR A 199 11.61 6.00 -12.26
C TYR A 199 12.78 6.47 -11.40
N ARG A 200 13.90 5.75 -11.47
CA ARG A 200 15.13 6.06 -10.73
C ARG A 200 16.05 6.97 -11.54
N ILE A 201 16.44 8.10 -10.96
CA ILE A 201 17.45 9.01 -11.50
C ILE A 201 18.66 9.07 -10.55
N GLU A 202 19.77 8.50 -11.00
CA GLU A 202 21.04 8.51 -10.26
C GLU A 202 21.76 9.87 -10.36
N MET A 203 22.14 10.43 -9.21
CA MET A 203 22.82 11.73 -9.09
C MET A 203 24.12 11.60 -8.26
N LYS A 204 25.09 10.84 -8.79
CA LYS A 204 26.38 10.53 -8.16
C LYS A 204 26.27 9.75 -6.84
N ARG A 205 25.97 10.44 -5.74
CA ARG A 205 25.89 9.88 -4.37
C ARG A 205 24.48 9.91 -3.80
N GLU A 206 23.52 10.34 -4.60
CA GLU A 206 22.13 10.51 -4.20
C GLU A 206 21.27 9.96 -5.33
N GLU A 207 20.07 9.52 -5.01
CA GLU A 207 19.10 9.00 -5.96
C GLU A 207 17.78 9.76 -5.79
N LEU A 208 17.09 9.99 -6.91
CA LEU A 208 15.70 10.43 -6.92
C LEU A 208 14.88 9.27 -7.48
N ASP A 209 14.04 8.70 -6.64
CA ASP A 209 13.06 7.70 -7.06
C ASP A 209 11.70 8.39 -7.19
N VAL A 210 11.09 8.32 -8.36
CA VAL A 210 9.70 8.74 -8.57
C VAL A 210 8.87 7.48 -8.74
N GLN A 211 7.94 7.25 -7.83
CA GLN A 211 7.07 6.08 -7.81
C GLN A 211 5.69 6.50 -8.31
N LEU A 212 5.21 5.82 -9.35
CA LEU A 212 3.88 5.98 -9.90
C LEU A 212 3.12 4.67 -9.68
N PHE A 213 2.05 4.74 -8.91
CA PHE A 213 1.00 3.73 -8.91
C PHE A 213 -0.15 4.21 -9.79
N ALA A 214 -0.36 3.54 -10.90
CA ALA A 214 -1.44 3.84 -11.84
C ALA A 214 -2.35 2.63 -11.97
N SER A 215 -3.66 2.85 -11.89
CA SER A 215 -4.66 1.83 -12.18
C SER A 215 -5.47 2.31 -13.37
N GLU A 216 -5.40 1.56 -14.47
CA GLU A 216 -6.21 1.82 -15.67
C GLU A 216 -7.71 1.62 -15.43
N LEU A 217 -8.09 1.09 -14.26
CA LEU A 217 -9.45 0.70 -13.93
C LEU A 217 -10.12 1.76 -13.04
N ASN A 218 -11.38 2.07 -13.35
CA ASN A 218 -12.34 2.84 -12.52
C ASN A 218 -12.10 4.35 -12.31
N TYR A 219 -11.54 5.07 -13.29
CA TYR A 219 -11.36 6.53 -13.18
C TYR A 219 -10.63 6.95 -11.88
N THR A 220 -9.79 6.06 -11.34
CA THR A 220 -9.13 6.28 -10.05
C THR A 220 -7.97 7.24 -10.19
N THR A 221 -7.72 8.01 -9.14
CA THR A 221 -6.55 8.90 -9.12
C THR A 221 -5.26 8.09 -9.01
N SER A 222 -4.41 8.17 -10.04
CA SER A 222 -3.03 7.71 -10.01
C SER A 222 -2.28 8.33 -8.83
N LYS A 223 -1.54 7.53 -8.07
CA LYS A 223 -0.76 7.99 -6.92
C LYS A 223 0.70 8.13 -7.34
N ILE A 224 1.22 9.34 -7.23
CA ILE A 224 2.60 9.65 -7.61
C ILE A 224 3.32 10.34 -6.46
N GLN A 225 4.47 9.80 -6.11
CA GLN A 225 5.32 10.29 -5.04
C GLN A 225 6.78 10.25 -5.47
N TYR A 226 7.63 10.99 -4.77
CA TYR A 226 9.06 10.87 -4.92
C TYR A 226 9.74 10.64 -3.58
N THR A 227 10.85 9.91 -3.61
CA THR A 227 11.76 9.72 -2.50
C THR A 227 13.09 10.37 -2.85
N TYR A 228 13.57 11.25 -1.96
CA TYR A 228 14.87 11.91 -2.09
C TYR A 228 15.47 12.13 -0.71
N LYS A 229 16.67 11.57 -0.47
CA LYS A 229 17.34 11.58 0.85
C LYS A 229 16.45 11.03 1.96
N ASP A 230 15.89 9.86 1.71
CA ASP A 230 15.01 9.13 2.64
C ASP A 230 13.70 9.86 3.01
N GLU A 231 13.42 11.02 2.39
CA GLU A 231 12.14 11.72 2.52
C GLU A 231 11.23 11.35 1.34
N THR A 232 10.04 10.83 1.64
CA THR A 232 8.99 10.54 0.65
C THR A 232 7.91 11.62 0.68
N LYS A 233 7.55 12.17 -0.48
CA LYS A 233 6.52 13.22 -0.62
C LYS A 233 5.62 12.98 -1.81
N SER A 234 4.30 13.19 -1.62
CA SER A 234 3.30 13.09 -2.68
C SER A 234 3.40 14.27 -3.66
N ILE A 235 3.24 13.98 -4.96
CA ILE A 235 3.17 14.97 -6.05
C ILE A 235 1.70 15.25 -6.44
N ASN A 236 0.75 14.40 -6.04
CA ASN A 236 -0.68 14.55 -6.36
C ASN A 236 -1.24 15.96 -6.11
N PRO A 237 -1.01 16.62 -4.95
CA PRO A 237 -1.53 17.97 -4.73
C PRO A 237 -1.03 18.99 -5.76
N LEU A 238 0.20 18.82 -6.24
CA LEU A 238 0.81 19.68 -7.25
C LEU A 238 0.13 19.51 -8.61
N ILE A 239 -0.31 18.29 -8.94
CA ILE A 239 -1.03 17.96 -10.17
C ILE A 239 -2.48 18.45 -10.09
N PHE A 240 -3.19 18.17 -8.99
CA PHE A 240 -4.56 18.65 -8.77
C PHE A 240 -4.68 20.16 -8.90
N ASN A 241 -3.73 20.92 -8.37
CA ASN A 241 -3.67 22.39 -8.51
C ASN A 241 -3.41 22.90 -9.94
N LYS A 242 -3.24 21.99 -10.92
CA LYS A 242 -3.06 22.30 -12.34
C LYS A 242 -4.19 21.78 -13.22
N ILE A 243 -5.10 21.00 -12.67
CA ILE A 243 -6.26 20.49 -13.37
C ILE A 243 -7.39 21.52 -13.25
N GLU A 244 -8.05 21.78 -14.38
CA GLU A 244 -9.22 22.65 -14.47
C GLU A 244 -10.30 21.86 -15.22
N CYS A 245 -11.52 21.84 -14.67
CA CYS A 245 -12.72 21.30 -15.30
C CYS A 245 -13.63 22.46 -15.73
N GLY A 246 -14.75 22.17 -16.39
CA GLY A 246 -15.75 23.20 -16.76
C GLY A 246 -16.41 23.84 -15.53
N ASP A 247 -17.11 24.96 -15.75
CA ASP A 247 -17.70 25.79 -14.67
C ASP A 247 -18.67 25.01 -13.75
N ASP A 248 -19.33 23.98 -14.27
CA ASP A 248 -20.30 23.12 -13.56
C ASP A 248 -19.77 21.70 -13.31
N GLU A 249 -18.46 21.50 -13.33
CA GLU A 249 -17.80 20.22 -13.12
C GLU A 249 -16.83 20.26 -11.93
N ILE A 250 -16.69 19.14 -11.24
CA ILE A 250 -15.65 18.95 -10.23
C ILE A 250 -14.56 18.00 -10.74
N VAL A 251 -13.32 18.22 -10.31
CA VAL A 251 -12.24 17.27 -10.59
C VAL A 251 -12.52 15.98 -9.81
N TYR A 252 -12.87 14.92 -10.54
CA TYR A 252 -13.09 13.59 -9.96
C TYR A 252 -11.75 12.88 -9.71
N GLY A 253 -10.81 13.00 -10.64
CA GLY A 253 -9.49 12.38 -10.53
C GLY A 253 -8.66 12.52 -11.79
N PHE A 254 -7.54 11.79 -11.83
CA PHE A 254 -6.70 11.67 -13.02
C PHE A 254 -5.94 10.34 -13.05
N ASN A 255 -5.69 9.79 -14.23
CA ASN A 255 -4.78 8.67 -14.41
C ASN A 255 -3.51 9.11 -15.16
N LEU A 256 -2.36 8.53 -14.81
CA LEU A 256 -1.09 8.79 -15.47
C LEU A 256 -0.63 7.52 -16.17
N SER A 257 -0.19 7.68 -17.42
CA SER A 257 0.34 6.58 -18.22
C SER A 257 1.55 7.04 -19.03
N ASN A 258 2.23 6.07 -19.67
CA ASN A 258 3.37 6.31 -20.56
C ASN A 258 4.46 7.22 -19.95
N GLY A 259 4.79 6.97 -18.68
CA GLY A 259 5.81 7.75 -17.99
C GLY A 259 7.20 7.53 -18.59
N HIS A 260 7.92 8.61 -18.83
CA HIS A 260 9.30 8.58 -19.30
C HIS A 260 10.07 9.79 -18.79
N TRP A 261 11.40 9.72 -18.79
CA TRP A 261 12.26 10.78 -18.25
C TRP A 261 13.27 11.28 -19.28
N ASP A 262 13.53 12.58 -19.22
CA ASP A 262 14.58 13.22 -20.02
C ASP A 262 15.92 13.11 -19.30
N ARG A 263 17.02 12.95 -20.06
CA ARG A 263 18.37 13.04 -19.51
C ARG A 263 18.53 14.33 -18.68
N PRO A 264 19.10 14.27 -17.47
CA PRO A 264 19.31 15.45 -16.65
C PRO A 264 20.03 16.56 -17.41
N HIS A 265 19.42 17.73 -17.51
CA HIS A 265 19.98 18.86 -18.24
C HIS A 265 20.62 19.85 -17.26
N GLN A 266 21.94 20.00 -17.34
CA GLN A 266 22.69 20.91 -16.49
C GLN A 266 22.87 22.28 -17.15
N VAL A 267 22.43 23.35 -16.48
CA VAL A 267 22.65 24.74 -16.90
C VAL A 267 23.34 25.47 -15.76
N GLN A 268 24.62 25.81 -15.95
CA GLN A 268 25.43 26.52 -14.96
C GLN A 268 25.42 25.80 -13.59
N THR A 269 24.78 26.41 -12.60
CA THR A 269 24.68 25.96 -11.20
C THR A 269 23.39 25.21 -10.89
N ARG A 270 22.60 24.85 -11.91
CA ARG A 270 21.31 24.15 -11.77
C ARG A 270 21.29 22.89 -12.62
N THR A 271 20.69 21.84 -12.10
CA THR A 271 20.36 20.65 -12.88
C THR A 271 18.85 20.47 -12.90
N ARG A 272 18.31 20.15 -14.07
CA ARG A 272 16.88 19.89 -14.26
C ARG A 272 16.69 18.42 -14.64
N VAL A 273 15.83 17.74 -13.90
CA VAL A 273 15.32 16.41 -14.25
C VAL A 273 13.85 16.58 -14.64
N ARG A 274 13.44 16.01 -15.77
CA ARG A 274 12.06 16.07 -16.25
C ARG A 274 11.51 14.66 -16.39
N LEU A 275 10.30 14.45 -15.89
CA LEU A 275 9.48 13.29 -16.21
C LEU A 275 8.23 13.78 -16.94
N ASN A 276 7.85 13.06 -17.99
CA ASN A 276 6.66 13.34 -18.77
C ASN A 276 5.72 12.14 -18.68
N PHE A 277 4.42 12.40 -18.67
CA PHE A 277 3.35 11.41 -18.61
C PHE A 277 2.22 11.85 -19.53
N TRP A 278 1.48 10.88 -20.07
CA TRP A 278 0.11 11.15 -20.50
C TRP A 278 -0.77 11.25 -19.25
N ILE A 279 -1.66 12.25 -19.22
CA ILE A 279 -2.63 12.44 -18.14
C ILE A 279 -4.04 12.37 -18.70
N ASP A 280 -4.82 11.41 -18.22
CA ASP A 280 -6.26 11.32 -18.44
C ASP A 280 -6.95 11.99 -17.25
N ILE A 281 -7.56 13.15 -17.46
CA ILE A 281 -8.27 13.94 -16.45
C ILE A 281 -9.74 13.51 -16.45
N TYR A 282 -10.31 13.31 -15.26
CA TYR A 282 -11.71 12.94 -15.08
C TYR A 282 -12.46 14.08 -14.38
N CYS A 283 -13.45 14.65 -15.07
CA CYS A 283 -14.31 15.72 -14.58
C CYS A 283 -15.73 15.17 -14.41
N GLN A 284 -16.34 15.37 -13.25
CA GLN A 284 -17.70 14.92 -12.95
C GLN A 284 -18.65 16.12 -12.98
N ALA A 285 -19.67 16.04 -13.81
CA ALA A 285 -20.76 17.02 -13.86
C ALA A 285 -21.72 16.86 -12.66
N ILE A 286 -22.58 17.85 -12.43
CA ILE A 286 -23.57 17.85 -11.33
C ILE A 286 -24.52 16.64 -11.38
N ASP A 287 -24.81 16.12 -12.57
CA ASP A 287 -25.67 14.94 -12.78
C ASP A 287 -24.94 13.60 -12.59
N GLY A 288 -23.63 13.65 -12.34
CA GLY A 288 -22.78 12.50 -12.12
C GLY A 288 -22.10 11.94 -13.37
N GLU A 289 -22.37 12.49 -14.57
CA GLU A 289 -21.66 12.09 -15.80
C GLU A 289 -20.16 12.42 -15.68
N ILE A 290 -19.30 11.46 -16.06
CA ILE A 290 -17.85 11.63 -16.04
C ILE A 290 -17.37 11.90 -17.46
N ARG A 291 -16.87 13.11 -17.69
CA ARG A 291 -16.12 13.48 -18.89
C ARG A 291 -14.65 13.20 -18.68
N SER A 292 -13.99 12.66 -19.71
CA SER A 292 -12.54 12.48 -19.72
C SER A 292 -11.85 13.41 -20.71
N GLU A 293 -10.64 13.84 -20.37
CA GLU A 293 -9.80 14.68 -21.22
C GLU A 293 -8.33 14.24 -21.15
N GLN A 294 -7.70 14.08 -22.31
CA GLN A 294 -6.29 13.63 -22.38
C GLN A 294 -5.37 14.82 -22.63
N ARG A 295 -4.29 14.92 -21.86
CA ARG A 295 -3.26 15.97 -21.98
C ARG A 295 -1.87 15.41 -21.70
N ASP A 296 -0.85 16.25 -21.84
CA ASP A 296 0.52 15.91 -21.46
C ASP A 296 0.91 16.56 -20.12
N LEU A 297 1.33 15.74 -19.14
CA LEU A 297 1.86 16.20 -17.86
C LEU A 297 3.39 16.18 -17.86
N ASN A 298 4.00 17.33 -17.57
CA ASN A 298 5.44 17.47 -17.36
C ASN A 298 5.73 17.79 -15.89
N LEU A 299 6.45 16.89 -15.22
CA LEU A 299 7.01 17.07 -13.88
C LEU A 299 8.48 17.47 -14.00
N THR A 300 8.85 18.59 -13.37
CA THR A 300 10.22 19.12 -13.40
C THR A 300 10.79 19.27 -12.00
N PHE A 301 11.86 18.51 -11.73
CA PHE A 301 12.65 18.58 -10.50
C PHE A 301 13.87 19.44 -10.74
N ASN A 302 13.99 20.55 -10.01
CA ASN A 302 15.12 21.47 -10.14
C ASN A 302 16.05 21.29 -8.94
N PHE A 303 17.29 20.92 -9.22
CA PHE A 303 18.37 20.78 -8.26
C PHE A 303 19.39 21.91 -8.43
N ASN A 304 20.24 22.12 -7.42
CA ASN A 304 21.56 22.72 -7.67
C ASN A 304 22.40 21.78 -8.56
N SER A 305 23.49 22.30 -9.14
CA SER A 305 24.39 21.53 -10.00
C SER A 305 24.92 20.30 -9.27
N PHE A 306 24.91 19.17 -9.96
CA PHE A 306 25.49 17.89 -9.51
C PHE A 306 27.01 17.94 -9.36
N ASN A 307 27.66 19.04 -9.78
CA ASN A 307 29.10 19.24 -9.59
C ASN A 307 29.47 19.67 -8.17
N ARG A 308 28.49 20.14 -7.37
CA ARG A 308 28.70 20.35 -5.94
C ARG A 308 28.60 19.01 -5.21
N ASN A 309 29.30 18.88 -4.07
CA ASN A 309 29.44 17.61 -3.33
C ASN A 309 28.12 16.94 -2.92
N ARG A 310 26.98 17.66 -2.91
CA ARG A 310 25.64 17.08 -2.68
C ARG A 310 24.57 17.83 -3.47
N PRO A 311 23.77 17.15 -4.32
CA PRO A 311 22.58 17.76 -4.89
C PRO A 311 21.59 18.16 -3.78
N ILE A 312 20.81 19.20 -4.05
CA ILE A 312 19.78 19.78 -3.18
C ILE A 312 18.60 20.07 -4.08
N LEU A 313 17.49 19.37 -3.83
CA LEU A 313 16.22 19.63 -4.49
C LEU A 313 15.73 21.02 -4.07
N ARG A 314 15.51 21.90 -5.05
CA ARG A 314 15.08 23.28 -4.81
C ARG A 314 13.57 23.43 -4.98
N THR A 315 13.04 22.89 -6.07
CA THR A 315 11.61 23.03 -6.42
C THR A 315 11.18 21.87 -7.30
N ILE A 316 9.89 21.55 -7.20
CA ILE A 316 9.17 20.67 -8.13
C ILE A 316 8.11 21.52 -8.82
N ARG A 317 7.89 21.30 -10.11
CA ARG A 317 6.84 21.97 -10.88
C ARG A 317 6.08 20.94 -11.72
N ALA A 318 4.76 21.02 -11.70
CA ALA A 318 3.89 20.34 -12.65
C ALA A 318 3.40 21.34 -13.71
N ARG A 319 3.33 20.89 -14.96
CA ARG A 319 2.75 21.62 -16.08
C ARG A 319 1.95 20.66 -16.95
N ILE A 320 0.67 20.93 -17.10
CA ILE A 320 -0.23 20.23 -18.02
C ILE A 320 -0.28 21.07 -19.31
N ASN A 321 -0.11 20.45 -20.48
CA ASN A 321 -0.12 21.12 -21.79
C ASN A 321 -1.29 20.68 -22.65
#